data_AF-A0A0X8Y033-F1
#
_entry.id   AF-A0A0X8Y033-F1
#
_cell.length_a   1.000
_cell.length_b   1.000
_cell.length_c   1.000
_cell.angle_alpha   90.00
_cell.angle_beta   90.00
_cell.angle_gamma   90.00
#
_symmetry.space_group_name_H-M   'P 1'
#
loop_
_entity.id
_entity.type
_entity.pdbx_description
1 polymer ?
#
loop_
_entity_poly.entity_id
_entity_poly.type
_entity_poly.pdbx_seq_one_letter_code
_entity_poly.pdbx_strand_id
1 'polypeptide(L)'
;MDKADRVRACYLHTCLKYVNREYLTNSSLRERFGISPKNSATVSRFIKEAVEMGEIVPYDPDAAPKMMKCVPWWAAPDRRNT
;
A
#
# COMPACT_ATOMS: atom_id res chain seq x y z
N MET A 1 -17.39 0.58 -4.23
CA MET A 1 -16.23 -0.32 -4.07
C MET A 1 -16.30 -0.90 -2.67
N ASP A 2 -16.54 -2.20 -2.56
CA ASP A 2 -16.59 -2.87 -1.25
C ASP A 2 -15.18 -3.02 -0.64
N LYS A 3 -15.05 -3.65 0.53
CA LYS A 3 -13.74 -3.82 1.18
C LYS A 3 -12.81 -4.72 0.37
N ALA A 4 -13.33 -5.79 -0.21
CA ALA A 4 -12.53 -6.77 -0.95
C ALA A 4 -11.94 -6.15 -2.21
N ASP A 5 -12.73 -5.38 -2.95
CA ASP A 5 -12.30 -4.62 -4.12
C ASP A 5 -11.14 -3.66 -3.77
N ARG A 6 -11.27 -2.93 -2.65
CA ARG A 6 -10.24 -1.97 -2.19
C ARG A 6 -8.94 -2.66 -1.84
N VAL A 7 -9.02 -3.75 -1.06
CA VAL A 7 -7.85 -4.54 -0.67
C VAL A 7 -7.16 -5.11 -1.90
N ARG A 8 -7.92 -5.67 -2.85
CA ARG A 8 -7.39 -6.20 -4.10
C ARG A 8 -6.76 -5.11 -4.96
N ALA A 9 -7.38 -3.94 -5.07
CA ALA A 9 -6.85 -2.81 -5.82
C ALA A 9 -5.54 -2.27 -5.19
N CYS A 10 -5.46 -2.18 -3.86
CA CYS A 10 -4.24 -1.87 -3.14
C CYS A 10 -3.15 -2.90 -3.45
N TYR A 11 -3.43 -4.19 -3.30
CA TYR A 11 -2.49 -5.27 -3.58
C TYR A 11 -1.91 -5.19 -5.01
N LEU A 12 -2.78 -5.09 -6.01
CA LEU A 12 -2.38 -5.00 -7.42
C LEU A 12 -1.56 -3.73 -7.70
N HIS A 13 -1.93 -2.60 -7.07
CA HIS A 13 -1.14 -1.38 -7.20
C HIS A 13 0.25 -1.52 -6.60
N THR A 14 0.36 -2.12 -5.41
CA THR A 14 1.64 -2.36 -4.76
C THR A 14 2.53 -3.30 -5.56
N CYS A 15 1.96 -4.36 -6.16
CA CYS A 15 2.69 -5.27 -7.04
C CYS A 15 3.24 -4.53 -8.26
N LEU A 16 2.41 -3.71 -8.93
CA LEU A 16 2.84 -2.90 -10.07
C LEU A 16 3.95 -1.91 -9.69
N LYS A 17 3.81 -1.22 -8.56
CA LYS A 17 4.84 -0.32 -8.04
C LYS A 17 6.16 -1.07 -7.80
N TYR A 18 6.09 -2.21 -7.11
CA TYR A 18 7.26 -2.99 -6.76
C TYR A 18 8.04 -3.48 -7.99
N VAL A 19 7.36 -4.06 -9.01
CA VAL A 19 8.04 -4.53 -10.23
C VAL A 19 8.66 -3.38 -11.04
N ASN A 20 8.12 -2.16 -10.90
CA ASN A 20 8.68 -0.94 -11.46
C ASN A 20 9.77 -0.31 -10.57
N ARG A 21 10.20 -0.99 -9.49
CA ARG A 21 11.18 -0.49 -8.51
C ARG A 21 10.71 0.77 -7.76
N GLU A 22 9.40 0.92 -7.62
CA GLU A 22 8.73 1.97 -6.86
C GLU A 22 8.02 1.38 -5.63
N TYR A 23 7.41 2.25 -4.82
CA TYR A 23 6.66 1.85 -3.63
C TYR A 23 5.21 2.30 -3.72
N LEU A 24 4.31 1.56 -3.06
CA LEU A 24 3.01 2.12 -2.75
C LEU A 24 3.17 3.15 -1.63
N THR A 25 2.63 4.33 -1.87
CA THR A 25 2.46 5.42 -0.89
C THR A 25 1.02 5.93 -0.94
N ASN A 26 0.60 6.71 0.06
CA ASN A 26 -0.69 7.39 0.00
C ASN A 26 -0.84 8.23 -1.27
N SER A 27 0.18 8.99 -1.66
CA SER A 27 0.13 9.83 -2.86
C SER A 27 -0.09 9.02 -4.14
N SER A 28 0.63 7.92 -4.32
CA SER A 28 0.51 7.07 -5.53
C SER A 28 -0.84 6.38 -5.65
N LEU A 29 -1.36 5.85 -4.53
CA LEU A 29 -2.65 5.17 -4.53
C LEU A 29 -3.80 6.18 -4.69
N ARG A 30 -3.64 7.39 -4.11
CA ARG A 30 -4.57 8.50 -4.28
C ARG A 30 -4.67 8.93 -5.74
N GLU A 31 -3.55 9.07 -6.42
CA GLU A 31 -3.49 9.37 -7.85
C GLU A 31 -4.20 8.29 -8.67
N ARG A 32 -3.91 7.01 -8.40
CA ARG A 32 -4.56 5.88 -9.08
C ARG A 32 -6.08 5.86 -8.93
N PHE A 33 -6.60 6.23 -7.77
CA PHE A 33 -8.04 6.31 -7.53
C PHE A 33 -8.68 7.65 -7.92
N GLY A 34 -7.91 8.62 -8.45
CA GLY A 34 -8.44 9.95 -8.77
C GLY A 34 -8.96 10.71 -7.55
N ILE A 35 -8.42 10.45 -6.36
CA ILE A 35 -8.90 11.05 -5.10
C ILE A 35 -8.21 12.40 -4.87
N SER A 36 -9.01 13.43 -4.55
CA SER A 36 -8.50 14.77 -4.22
C SER A 36 -7.56 14.74 -2.99
N PRO A 37 -6.47 15.54 -2.96
CA PRO A 37 -5.55 15.60 -1.81
C PRO A 37 -6.23 15.83 -0.46
N LYS A 38 -7.34 16.60 -0.43
CA LYS A 38 -8.14 16.86 0.78
C LYS A 38 -8.77 15.60 1.40
N ASN A 39 -8.86 14.52 0.63
CA ASN A 39 -9.47 13.24 1.03
C ASN A 39 -8.41 12.15 1.28
N SER A 40 -7.16 12.54 1.57
CA SER A 40 -6.04 11.61 1.82
C SER A 40 -6.31 10.57 2.92
N ALA A 41 -7.13 10.92 3.92
CA ALA A 41 -7.53 10.02 4.99
C ALA A 41 -8.28 8.77 4.48
N THR A 42 -9.05 8.90 3.39
CA THR A 42 -9.75 7.76 2.76
C THR A 42 -8.75 6.75 2.21
N VAL A 43 -7.69 7.25 1.56
CA VAL A 43 -6.62 6.41 1.00
C VAL A 43 -5.82 5.74 2.11
N SER A 44 -5.51 6.46 3.20
CA SER A 44 -4.86 5.87 4.38
C SER A 44 -5.66 4.70 4.96
N ARG A 45 -6.99 4.82 5.02
CA ARG A 45 -7.86 3.72 5.45
C ARG A 45 -7.75 2.52 4.52
N PHE A 46 -7.70 2.71 3.20
CA PHE A 46 -7.60 1.60 2.24
C PHE A 46 -6.26 0.87 2.35
N ILE A 47 -5.17 1.61 2.57
CA ILE A 47 -3.85 1.03 2.84
C ILE A 47 -3.90 0.22 4.13
N LYS A 48 -4.47 0.79 5.21
CA LYS A 48 -4.62 0.09 6.50
C LYS A 48 -5.42 -1.20 6.37
N GLU A 49 -6.56 -1.16 5.66
CA GLU A 49 -7.36 -2.37 5.39
C GLU A 49 -6.55 -3.45 4.67
N ALA A 50 -5.73 -3.08 3.69
CA ALA A 50 -4.90 -4.04 2.94
C ALA A 50 -3.74 -4.59 3.79
N VAL A 51 -3.17 -3.77 4.69
CA VAL A 51 -2.16 -4.22 5.66
C VAL A 51 -2.76 -5.19 6.67
N GLU A 52 -3.95 -4.88 7.21
CA GLU A 52 -4.66 -5.75 8.15
C GLU A 52 -5.04 -7.11 7.54
N MET A 53 -5.33 -7.13 6.24
CA MET A 53 -5.57 -8.38 5.50
C MET A 53 -4.29 -9.12 5.11
N GLY A 54 -3.11 -8.55 5.38
CA GLY A 54 -1.81 -9.18 5.09
C GLY A 54 -1.41 -9.21 3.62
N GLU A 55 -2.11 -8.49 2.75
CA GLU A 55 -1.82 -8.45 1.31
C GLU A 55 -0.61 -7.56 0.98
N ILE A 56 -0.43 -6.50 1.76
CA ILE A 56 0.68 -5.57 1.65
C ILE A 56 1.27 -5.34 3.04
N VAL A 57 2.53 -4.92 3.10
CA VAL A 57 3.22 -4.64 4.36
C VAL A 57 3.99 -3.33 4.29
N PRO A 58 4.20 -2.63 5.42
CA PRO A 58 5.19 -1.57 5.51
C PRO A 58 6.56 -2.09 5.07
N TYR A 59 7.25 -1.34 4.22
CA TYR A 59 8.63 -1.63 3.85
C TYR A 59 9.57 -1.42 5.05
N ASP A 60 9.30 -0.36 5.82
CA ASP A 60 9.96 -0.04 7.08
C ASP A 60 8.85 0.22 8.11
N PRO A 61 8.63 -0.69 9.07
CA PRO A 61 7.60 -0.53 10.10
C PRO A 61 7.83 0.67 11.03
N ASP A 62 9.08 1.12 11.17
CA ASP A 62 9.46 2.23 12.05
C ASP A 62 9.42 3.59 11.33
N ALA A 63 9.10 3.59 10.03
CA ALA A 63 8.99 4.81 9.26
C ALA A 63 7.91 5.75 9.80
N ALA A 64 8.25 7.03 9.90
CA ALA A 64 7.28 8.07 10.24
C ALA A 64 6.08 8.04 9.26
N PRO A 65 4.85 8.37 9.69
CA PRO A 65 3.64 8.23 8.87
C PRO A 65 3.71 8.90 7.48
N LYS A 66 4.41 10.04 7.38
CA LYS A 66 4.59 10.77 6.12
C LYS A 66 5.55 10.08 5.14
N MET A 67 6.44 9.24 5.65
CA MET A 67 7.46 8.49 4.89
C MET A 67 7.05 7.03 4.66
N MET A 68 5.86 6.63 5.12
CA MET A 68 5.36 5.27 5.01
C MET A 68 5.33 4.81 3.55
N LYS A 69 5.98 3.66 3.31
CA LYS A 69 6.04 2.97 2.03
C LYS A 69 5.57 1.55 2.24
N CYS A 70 4.83 1.01 1.29
CA CYS A 70 4.37 -0.37 1.34
C CYS A 70 4.87 -1.16 0.12
N VAL A 71 5.08 -2.46 0.35
CA VAL A 71 5.45 -3.47 -0.64
C VAL A 71 4.48 -4.67 -0.54
N PRO A 72 4.38 -5.54 -1.56
CA PRO A 72 3.61 -6.77 -1.43
C PRO A 72 4.17 -7.65 -0.31
N TRP A 73 3.33 -8.43 0.35
CA TRP A 73 3.73 -9.22 1.53
C TRP A 73 4.92 -10.16 1.30
N TRP A 74 5.08 -10.65 0.06
CA TRP A 74 6.15 -11.56 -0.37
C TRP A 74 7.47 -10.86 -0.71
N ALA A 75 7.48 -9.52 -0.75
CA ALA A 75 8.65 -8.70 -1.04
C ALA A 75 9.20 -7.97 0.19
N ALA A 76 8.70 -8.29 1.38
CA ALA A 76 9.14 -7.68 2.62
C ALA A 76 10.65 -7.90 2.83
N PRO A 77 11.43 -6.87 3.19
CA PRO A 77 12.89 -6.98 3.31
C PRO A 77 13.36 -8.03 4.35
N ASP A 78 12.54 -8.30 5.37
CA ASP A 78 12.82 -9.30 6.42
C ASP A 78 12.27 -10.70 6.14
N ARG A 79 11.61 -10.92 5.00
CA ARG A 79 11.16 -12.26 4.58
C ARG A 79 12.09 -12.83 3.51
N ARG A 80 13.37 -13.00 3.84
CA ARG A 80 14.24 -13.91 3.07
C ARG A 80 13.91 -15.34 3.51
N ASN A 81 13.15 -16.02 2.65
CA ASN A 81 12.95 -17.48 2.55
C ASN A 81 13.23 -18.32 3.81
N THR A 82 12.17 -18.66 4.55
CA THR A 82 12.04 -20.03 5.08
C THR A 82 11.59 -20.96 3.98
#